data_AF-A0A2R5EM32-F1
#
_entry.id   AF-A0A2R5EM32-F1
#
_cell.length_a   1.000
_cell.length_b   1.000
_cell.length_c   1.000
_cell.angle_alpha   90.00
_cell.angle_beta   90.00
_cell.angle_gamma   90.00
#
_symmetry.space_group_name_H-M   'P 1'
#
loop_
_entity.id
_entity.type
_entity.pdbx_description
1 polymer ?
#
loop_
_entity_poly.entity_id
_entity_poly.type
_entity_poly.pdbx_seq_one_letter_code
_entity_poly.pdbx_strand_id
1 'polypeptide(L)'
;MNKYQRLVLIVALLDALVMVLFPPFNNVPLTRGALPSFDGFYPLLTHLGKKPIHQVLLALQLMFVAANGLVAWLLLRQEQPQDIPAFRYHRAIGLFAAVNLAIVFLFPPFEPYPSLLRQAASSGFESFYFVFGDRSQRPVFVPLLYLESVFVAVNALACWLLFNAVRRSEDAARRKVDEVAARHVDAQLGRGEDRRQQADPDYHEEERRHGERRHSNPDEHDDHGNRGHEAPEVHARHAEQP
;
A
#
# COMPACT_ATOMS: atom_id res chain seq x y z
N MET A 1 -14.57 -3.84 7.54
CA MET A 1 -13.75 -3.65 6.33
C MET A 1 -13.12 -2.27 6.38
N ASN A 2 -11.78 -2.18 6.31
CA ASN A 2 -11.06 -0.91 6.36
C ASN A 2 -11.41 -0.05 5.11
N LYS A 3 -11.34 1.29 5.21
CA LYS A 3 -11.53 2.21 4.08
C LYS A 3 -10.59 1.85 2.92
N TYR A 4 -9.34 1.51 3.23
CA TYR A 4 -8.34 1.08 2.24
C TYR A 4 -8.70 -0.25 1.57
N GLN A 5 -9.26 -1.22 2.31
CA GLN A 5 -9.77 -2.47 1.74
C GLN A 5 -10.96 -2.23 0.80
N ARG A 6 -11.88 -1.34 1.18
CA ARG A 6 -13.00 -0.94 0.32
C ARG A 6 -12.51 -0.29 -0.97
N LEU A 7 -11.49 0.56 -0.87
CA LEU A 7 -10.86 1.22 -2.02
C LEU A 7 -10.28 0.19 -3.00
N VAL A 8 -9.48 -0.76 -2.52
CA VAL A 8 -8.92 -1.82 -3.37
C VAL A 8 -10.01 -2.65 -4.03
N LEU A 9 -11.08 -2.99 -3.30
CA LEU A 9 -12.22 -3.70 -3.89
C LEU A 9 -12.91 -2.88 -4.98
N ILE A 10 -13.09 -1.57 -4.79
CA ILE A 10 -13.67 -0.70 -5.81
C ILE A 10 -12.79 -0.68 -7.06
N VAL A 11 -11.47 -0.55 -6.91
CA VAL A 11 -10.53 -0.59 -8.04
C VAL A 11 -10.60 -1.93 -8.77
N ALA A 12 -10.54 -3.06 -8.05
CA ALA A 12 -10.64 -4.38 -8.65
C ALA A 12 -11.98 -4.61 -9.37
N LEU A 13 -13.09 -4.11 -8.82
CA LEU A 13 -14.40 -4.18 -9.47
C LEU A 13 -14.47 -3.31 -10.73
N LEU A 14 -13.87 -2.12 -10.71
CA LEU A 14 -13.77 -1.26 -11.89
C LEU A 14 -12.93 -1.91 -12.98
N ASP A 15 -11.80 -2.52 -12.63
CA ASP A 15 -10.97 -3.26 -13.59
C ASP A 15 -11.73 -4.42 -14.22
N ALA A 16 -12.41 -5.24 -13.40
CA ALA A 16 -13.25 -6.31 -13.89
C ALA A 16 -14.39 -5.80 -14.79
N LEU A 17 -15.01 -4.67 -14.43
CA LEU A 17 -16.04 -4.03 -15.25
C LEU A 17 -15.48 -3.57 -16.60
N VAL A 18 -14.28 -2.98 -16.63
CA VAL A 18 -13.60 -2.59 -17.88
C VAL A 18 -13.33 -3.82 -18.74
N MET A 19 -12.87 -4.93 -18.15
CA MET A 19 -12.63 -6.19 -18.88
C MET A 19 -13.90 -6.79 -19.47
N VAL A 20 -15.03 -6.68 -18.77
CA VAL A 20 -16.33 -7.15 -19.28
C VAL A 20 -16.89 -6.20 -20.35
N LEU A 21 -16.67 -4.90 -20.19
CA LEU A 21 -17.16 -3.88 -21.13
C LEU A 21 -16.32 -3.81 -22.41
N PHE A 22 -15.04 -4.14 -22.32
CA PHE A 22 -14.09 -4.22 -23.43
C PHE A 22 -13.44 -5.60 -23.46
N PRO A 23 -14.19 -6.68 -23.74
CA PRO A 23 -13.62 -8.02 -23.71
C PRO A 23 -12.70 -8.25 -24.92
N PRO A 24 -11.77 -9.20 -24.80
CA PRO A 24 -10.97 -9.63 -25.93
C PRO A 24 -11.83 -10.42 -26.92
N PHE A 25 -11.70 -10.12 -28.20
CA PHE A 25 -12.41 -10.82 -29.28
C PHE A 25 -11.43 -11.61 -30.15
N ASN A 26 -11.94 -12.72 -30.68
CA ASN A 26 -11.31 -13.49 -31.73
C ASN A 26 -11.71 -12.94 -33.10
N ASN A 27 -10.81 -13.12 -34.07
CA ASN A 27 -11.10 -12.88 -35.47
C ASN A 27 -12.06 -13.96 -36.00
N VAL A 28 -12.70 -13.65 -37.13
CA VAL A 28 -13.46 -14.64 -37.90
C VAL A 28 -12.62 -14.98 -39.13
N PRO A 29 -11.96 -16.14 -39.17
CA PRO A 29 -11.09 -16.49 -40.27
C PRO A 29 -11.88 -16.60 -41.58
N LEU A 30 -11.40 -15.93 -42.62
CA LEU A 30 -11.97 -16.00 -43.98
C LEU A 30 -11.60 -17.31 -44.69
N THR A 31 -10.49 -17.94 -44.28
CA THR A 31 -9.96 -19.17 -44.86
C THR A 31 -10.53 -20.39 -44.16
N ARG A 32 -11.12 -21.31 -44.93
CA ARG A 32 -11.69 -22.56 -44.44
C ARG A 32 -10.59 -23.42 -43.79
N GLY A 33 -10.70 -23.68 -42.49
CA GLY A 33 -9.74 -24.48 -41.71
C GLY A 33 -8.72 -23.66 -40.89
N ALA A 34 -8.72 -22.33 -40.99
CA ALA A 34 -7.90 -21.50 -40.10
C ALA A 34 -8.54 -21.42 -38.70
N LEU A 35 -7.70 -21.48 -37.66
CA LEU A 35 -8.13 -21.37 -36.28
C LEU A 35 -8.45 -19.89 -35.94
N PRO A 36 -9.49 -19.63 -35.12
CA PRO A 36 -9.71 -18.29 -34.59
C PRO A 36 -8.50 -17.85 -33.76
N SER A 37 -7.99 -16.65 -34.02
CA SER A 37 -6.92 -16.01 -33.26
C SER A 37 -7.44 -14.72 -32.62
N PHE A 38 -6.73 -14.24 -31.61
CA PHE A 38 -7.01 -12.93 -31.03
C PHE A 38 -6.96 -11.81 -32.09
N ASP A 39 -7.90 -10.87 -31.99
CA ASP A 39 -8.06 -9.74 -32.90
C ASP A 39 -7.88 -8.40 -32.18
N GLY A 40 -8.48 -8.26 -30.99
CA GLY A 40 -8.37 -7.03 -30.21
C GLY A 40 -9.41 -6.92 -29.10
N PHE A 41 -9.33 -5.83 -28.34
CA PHE A 41 -10.36 -5.43 -27.37
C PHE A 41 -11.30 -4.43 -28.04
N TYR A 42 -12.60 -4.69 -27.93
CA TYR A 42 -13.62 -3.81 -28.49
C TYR A 42 -14.73 -3.58 -27.47
N PRO A 43 -15.46 -2.44 -27.53
CA PRO A 43 -16.62 -2.24 -26.71
C PRO A 43 -17.64 -3.36 -26.95
N LEU A 44 -18.11 -4.00 -25.88
CA LEU A 44 -19.07 -5.09 -25.97
C LEU A 44 -20.32 -4.65 -26.74
N LEU A 45 -20.76 -3.40 -26.52
CA LEU A 45 -21.96 -2.81 -27.13
C LEU A 45 -21.89 -2.69 -28.66
N THR A 46 -20.70 -2.53 -29.25
CA THR A 46 -20.56 -2.33 -30.70
C THR A 46 -20.46 -3.64 -31.48
N HIS A 47 -20.19 -4.77 -30.80
CA HIS A 47 -19.92 -6.06 -31.44
C HIS A 47 -20.87 -7.20 -31.04
N LEU A 48 -21.98 -6.92 -30.34
CA LEU A 48 -22.97 -7.95 -29.95
C LEU A 48 -23.30 -8.87 -31.14
N GLY A 49 -22.87 -10.13 -31.02
CA GLY A 49 -23.20 -11.23 -31.94
C GLY A 49 -22.32 -11.39 -33.18
N LYS A 50 -21.32 -10.52 -33.44
CA LYS A 50 -20.53 -10.58 -34.69
C LYS A 50 -19.17 -11.26 -34.56
N LYS A 51 -18.56 -11.23 -33.37
CA LYS A 51 -17.24 -11.83 -33.12
C LYS A 51 -17.28 -12.68 -31.84
N PRO A 52 -16.65 -13.87 -31.84
CA PRO A 52 -16.55 -14.68 -30.64
C PRO A 52 -15.62 -14.03 -29.61
N ILE A 53 -15.99 -14.07 -28.33
CA ILE A 53 -15.15 -13.59 -27.23
C ILE A 53 -14.01 -14.60 -27.00
N HIS A 54 -12.79 -14.09 -26.80
CA HIS A 54 -11.63 -14.88 -26.45
C HIS A 54 -11.67 -15.29 -24.97
N GLN A 55 -12.45 -16.33 -24.66
CA GLN A 55 -12.75 -16.77 -23.29
C GLN A 55 -11.50 -17.00 -22.42
N VAL A 56 -10.44 -17.61 -22.97
CA VAL A 56 -9.22 -17.90 -22.21
C VAL A 56 -8.51 -16.64 -21.75
N LEU A 57 -8.36 -15.64 -22.64
CA LEU A 57 -7.72 -14.38 -22.31
C LEU A 57 -8.56 -13.60 -21.29
N LEU A 58 -9.88 -13.54 -21.49
CA LEU A 58 -10.79 -12.89 -20.55
C LEU A 58 -10.72 -13.53 -19.16
N ALA A 59 -10.73 -14.87 -19.10
CA ALA A 59 -10.61 -15.59 -17.84
C ALA A 59 -9.28 -15.31 -17.13
N LEU A 60 -8.16 -15.32 -17.87
CA LEU A 60 -6.83 -14.99 -17.32
C LEU A 60 -6.80 -13.57 -16.76
N GLN A 61 -7.34 -12.59 -17.49
CA GLN A 61 -7.41 -11.20 -17.05
C GLN A 61 -8.24 -11.04 -15.77
N LEU A 62 -9.42 -11.67 -15.71
CA LEU A 62 -10.27 -11.65 -14.51
C LEU A 62 -9.59 -12.34 -13.32
N MET A 63 -8.93 -13.47 -13.53
CA MET A 63 -8.18 -14.16 -12.49
C MET A 63 -7.01 -13.30 -11.99
N PHE A 64 -6.31 -12.61 -12.89
CA PHE A 64 -5.21 -11.71 -12.54
C PHE A 64 -5.69 -10.55 -11.67
N VAL A 65 -6.79 -9.89 -12.04
CA VAL A 65 -7.43 -8.84 -11.23
C VAL A 65 -7.90 -9.38 -9.89
N ALA A 66 -8.54 -10.55 -9.86
CA ALA A 66 -9.01 -11.17 -8.63
C ALA A 66 -7.86 -11.51 -7.69
N ALA A 67 -6.77 -12.10 -8.21
CA ALA A 67 -5.58 -12.43 -7.44
C ALA A 67 -4.92 -11.17 -6.87
N ASN A 68 -4.70 -10.14 -7.70
CA ASN A 68 -4.12 -8.86 -7.27
C ASN A 68 -5.00 -8.15 -6.24
N GLY A 69 -6.31 -8.10 -6.47
CA GLY A 69 -7.28 -7.51 -5.56
C GLY A 69 -7.31 -8.24 -4.22
N LEU A 70 -7.24 -9.57 -4.23
CA LEU A 70 -7.22 -10.40 -3.01
C LEU A 70 -5.92 -10.24 -2.24
N VAL A 71 -4.76 -10.25 -2.91
CA VAL A 71 -3.45 -9.98 -2.29
C VAL A 71 -3.43 -8.59 -1.67
N ALA A 72 -3.84 -7.56 -2.40
CA ALA A 72 -3.89 -6.20 -1.88
C ALA A 72 -4.88 -6.06 -0.71
N TRP A 73 -6.04 -6.72 -0.78
CA TRP A 73 -7.03 -6.73 0.28
C TRP A 73 -6.52 -7.42 1.56
N LEU A 74 -5.78 -8.53 1.42
CA LEU A 74 -5.13 -9.24 2.52
C LEU A 74 -4.00 -8.42 3.13
N LEU A 75 -3.15 -7.78 2.31
CA LEU A 75 -2.05 -6.92 2.79
C LEU A 75 -2.55 -5.70 3.58
N LEU A 76 -3.76 -5.23 3.31
CA LEU A 76 -4.39 -4.12 4.02
C LEU A 76 -5.18 -4.53 5.28
N ARG A 77 -5.17 -5.82 5.62
CA ARG A 77 -5.79 -6.35 6.84
C ARG A 77 -4.84 -6.09 8.03
N GLN A 78 -4.95 -4.92 8.65
CA GLN A 78 -4.28 -4.62 9.92
C GLN A 78 -5.11 -5.13 11.10
N GLU A 79 -4.50 -5.95 11.96
CA GLU A 79 -5.13 -6.46 13.19
C GLU A 79 -4.77 -5.64 14.45
N GLN A 80 -3.77 -4.75 14.42
CA GLN A 80 -3.44 -3.86 15.54
C GLN A 80 -2.93 -2.46 15.10
N PRO A 81 -3.37 -1.38 15.76
CA PRO A 81 -2.79 -0.04 15.61
C PRO A 81 -1.52 0.05 16.47
N GLN A 82 -0.44 -0.59 16.07
CA GLN A 82 0.88 -0.36 16.68
C GLN A 82 1.86 0.07 15.60
N ASP A 83 2.63 1.11 15.95
CA ASP A 83 3.70 1.77 15.20
C ASP A 83 4.25 0.98 14.01
N ILE A 84 3.57 1.10 12.87
CA ILE A 84 4.16 0.66 11.61
C ILE A 84 5.09 1.80 11.21
N PRO A 85 6.41 1.56 11.09
CA PRO A 85 7.34 2.57 10.61
C PRO A 85 6.77 3.08 9.30
N ALA A 86 6.65 4.40 9.14
CA ALA A 86 5.93 5.06 8.06
C ALA A 86 6.37 4.55 6.68
N PHE A 87 5.85 3.40 6.27
CA PHE A 87 6.19 2.76 5.02
C PHE A 87 5.45 3.60 4.00
N ARG A 88 6.19 4.52 3.38
CA ARG A 88 5.62 5.52 2.48
C ARG A 88 4.83 4.76 1.42
N TYR A 89 3.50 4.86 1.45
CA TYR A 89 2.60 4.11 0.57
C TYR A 89 2.97 4.21 -0.92
N HIS A 90 3.63 5.31 -1.31
CA HIS A 90 4.23 5.47 -2.64
C HIS A 90 5.26 4.37 -3.00
N ARG A 91 6.08 3.94 -2.05
CA ARG A 91 7.00 2.80 -2.21
C ARG A 91 6.26 1.48 -2.32
N ALA A 92 5.19 1.28 -1.54
CA ALA A 92 4.38 0.08 -1.61
C ALA A 92 3.67 -0.04 -2.98
N ILE A 93 3.06 1.05 -3.45
CA ILE A 93 2.42 1.12 -4.78
C ILE A 93 3.46 0.93 -5.88
N GLY A 94 4.63 1.58 -5.77
CA GLY A 94 5.72 1.43 -6.74
C GLY A 94 6.27 0.00 -6.79
N LEU A 95 6.48 -0.64 -5.64
CA LEU A 95 6.89 -2.04 -5.57
C LEU A 95 5.82 -2.97 -6.13
N PHE A 96 4.55 -2.74 -5.80
CA PHE A 96 3.43 -3.52 -6.33
C PHE A 96 3.34 -3.42 -7.85
N ALA A 97 3.48 -2.21 -8.41
CA ALA A 97 3.52 -1.99 -9.85
C ALA A 97 4.73 -2.66 -10.50
N ALA A 98 5.92 -2.57 -9.88
CA ALA A 98 7.13 -3.21 -10.38
C ALA A 98 7.01 -4.74 -10.40
N VAL A 99 6.42 -5.35 -9.36
CA VAL A 99 6.15 -6.80 -9.31
C VAL A 99 5.16 -7.20 -10.39
N ASN A 100 4.07 -6.45 -10.57
CA ASN A 100 3.10 -6.73 -11.64
C ASN A 100 3.73 -6.65 -13.03
N LEU A 101 4.55 -5.62 -13.26
CA LEU A 101 5.25 -5.44 -14.51
C LEU A 101 6.28 -6.57 -14.74
N ALA A 102 7.00 -6.98 -13.69
CA ALA A 102 7.90 -8.12 -13.77
C ALA A 102 7.16 -9.42 -14.13
N ILE A 103 5.97 -9.66 -13.57
CA ILE A 103 5.13 -10.81 -13.93
C ILE A 103 4.71 -10.76 -15.40
N VAL A 104 4.26 -9.60 -15.89
CA VAL A 104 3.89 -9.39 -17.30
C VAL A 104 5.07 -9.69 -18.23
N PHE A 105 6.28 -9.24 -17.88
CA PHE A 105 7.48 -9.54 -18.67
C PHE A 105 8.00 -10.97 -18.51
N LEU A 106 7.68 -11.64 -17.40
CA LEU A 106 8.05 -13.03 -17.16
C LEU A 106 7.15 -14.00 -17.93
N PHE A 107 5.91 -13.58 -18.16
CA PHE A 107 4.91 -14.31 -18.95
C PHE A 107 4.42 -13.44 -20.12
N PRO A 108 5.28 -13.10 -21.10
CA PRO A 108 4.86 -12.24 -22.19
C PRO A 108 3.90 -13.01 -23.12
N PRO A 109 3.02 -12.28 -23.83
CA PRO A 109 2.17 -12.87 -24.85
C PRO A 109 3.02 -13.26 -26.06
N PHE A 110 2.91 -14.50 -26.53
CA PHE A 110 3.68 -14.99 -27.68
C PHE A 110 2.81 -15.24 -28.91
N GLU A 111 3.43 -15.07 -30.07
CA GLU A 111 2.89 -15.44 -31.38
C GLU A 111 3.11 -16.93 -31.69
N PRO A 112 2.31 -17.52 -32.61
CA PRO A 112 2.49 -18.88 -33.07
C PRO A 112 3.76 -19.05 -33.92
N TYR A 113 4.23 -20.30 -34.01
CA TYR A 113 5.43 -20.62 -34.79
C TYR A 113 5.26 -20.23 -36.28
N PRO A 114 6.26 -19.58 -36.90
CA PRO A 114 6.27 -19.30 -38.33
C PRO A 114 6.11 -20.55 -39.22
N SER A 115 6.53 -21.71 -38.74
CA SER A 115 6.33 -22.99 -39.44
C SER A 115 4.87 -23.45 -39.46
N LEU A 116 4.08 -23.07 -38.44
CA LEU A 116 2.63 -23.33 -38.35
C LEU A 116 1.80 -22.24 -39.04
N LEU A 117 2.39 -21.09 -39.40
CA LEU A 117 1.71 -20.00 -40.13
C LEU A 117 1.14 -20.44 -41.49
N ARG A 118 1.62 -21.55 -42.07
CA ARG A 118 1.04 -22.10 -43.30
C ARG A 118 -0.39 -22.63 -43.09
N GLN A 119 -0.78 -22.94 -41.86
CA GLN A 119 -2.13 -23.36 -41.45
C GLN A 119 -2.85 -22.27 -40.63
N ALA A 120 -2.12 -21.49 -39.84
CA ALA A 120 -2.64 -20.31 -39.15
C ALA A 120 -2.58 -19.10 -40.09
N ALA A 121 -3.66 -18.87 -40.85
CA ALA A 121 -3.79 -17.76 -41.79
C ALA A 121 -3.81 -16.35 -41.13
N SER A 122 -3.43 -16.22 -39.85
CA SER A 122 -3.38 -14.96 -39.13
C SER A 122 -2.16 -14.88 -38.19
N SER A 123 -1.39 -13.80 -38.33
CA SER A 123 -0.45 -13.32 -37.32
C SER A 123 -1.27 -12.89 -36.10
N GLY A 124 -1.19 -13.61 -34.98
CA GLY A 124 -2.04 -13.35 -33.82
C GLY A 124 -1.44 -13.89 -32.53
N PHE A 125 -2.07 -13.59 -31.40
CA PHE A 125 -1.68 -14.14 -30.10
C PHE A 125 -2.06 -15.63 -29.98
N GLU A 126 -1.13 -16.45 -29.49
CA GLU A 126 -1.38 -17.87 -29.16
C GLU A 126 -1.62 -18.04 -27.66
N SER A 127 -0.65 -17.66 -26.81
CA SER A 127 -0.75 -17.82 -25.36
C SER A 127 0.36 -17.07 -24.61
N PHE A 128 0.29 -17.08 -23.29
CA PHE A 128 1.36 -16.64 -22.41
C PHE A 128 2.27 -17.83 -22.07
N TYR A 129 3.57 -17.66 -22.25
CA TYR A 129 4.56 -18.66 -21.86
C TYR A 129 5.61 -18.03 -20.97
N PHE A 130 6.27 -18.85 -20.18
CA PHE A 130 7.42 -18.41 -19.40
C PHE A 130 8.58 -18.01 -20.32
N VAL A 131 9.14 -16.81 -20.11
CA VAL A 131 10.17 -16.24 -21.01
C VAL A 131 11.46 -17.07 -21.07
N PHE A 132 11.81 -17.81 -20.02
CA PHE A 132 12.96 -18.72 -20.00
C PHE A 132 12.59 -20.18 -20.29
N GLY A 133 11.38 -20.43 -20.80
CA GLY A 133 10.92 -21.76 -21.18
C GLY A 133 11.41 -22.18 -22.57
N ASP A 134 11.04 -23.41 -22.95
CA ASP A 134 11.32 -24.00 -24.26
C ASP A 134 10.78 -23.15 -25.43
N ARG A 135 9.74 -22.34 -25.18
CA ARG A 135 9.10 -21.46 -26.16
C ARG A 135 9.68 -20.03 -26.22
N SER A 136 10.84 -19.79 -25.62
CA SER A 136 11.51 -18.48 -25.54
C SER A 136 11.96 -17.90 -26.88
N GLN A 137 12.14 -18.72 -27.91
CA GLN A 137 12.55 -18.28 -29.25
C GLN A 137 11.41 -17.66 -30.08
N ARG A 138 10.19 -17.62 -29.55
CA ARG A 138 9.01 -17.12 -30.25
C ARG A 138 8.96 -15.59 -30.24
N PRO A 139 8.41 -14.97 -31.29
CA PRO A 139 8.16 -13.54 -31.26
C PRO A 139 7.13 -13.20 -30.20
N VAL A 140 7.39 -12.12 -29.46
CA VAL A 140 6.46 -11.55 -28.49
C VAL A 140 5.40 -10.75 -29.24
N PHE A 141 4.13 -10.97 -28.91
CA PHE A 141 3.01 -10.24 -29.45
C PHE A 141 2.93 -8.85 -28.79
N VAL A 142 3.73 -7.92 -29.33
CA VAL A 142 3.95 -6.56 -28.80
C VAL A 142 2.65 -5.78 -28.53
N PRO A 143 1.60 -5.82 -29.37
CA PRO A 143 0.39 -5.02 -29.11
C PRO A 143 -0.28 -5.35 -27.78
N LEU A 144 -0.37 -6.63 -27.43
CA LEU A 144 -0.98 -7.06 -26.17
C LEU A 144 -0.06 -6.75 -24.98
N LEU A 145 1.25 -6.99 -25.13
CA LEU A 145 2.22 -6.66 -24.08
C LEU A 145 2.22 -5.16 -23.73
N TYR A 146 2.13 -4.31 -24.75
CA TYR A 146 2.01 -2.87 -24.58
C TYR A 146 0.75 -2.51 -23.79
N LEU A 147 -0.40 -3.09 -24.16
CA LEU A 147 -1.67 -2.82 -23.48
C LEU A 147 -1.65 -3.26 -22.02
N GLU A 148 -1.10 -4.43 -21.72
CA GLU A 148 -0.95 -4.92 -20.34
C GLU A 148 -0.04 -4.02 -19.52
N SER A 149 1.08 -3.57 -20.09
CA SER A 149 2.01 -2.64 -19.44
C SER A 149 1.34 -1.30 -19.12
N VAL A 150 0.57 -0.77 -20.07
CA VAL A 150 -0.23 0.45 -19.87
C VAL A 150 -1.28 0.25 -18.78
N PHE A 151 -1.95 -0.91 -18.76
CA PHE A 151 -2.96 -1.22 -17.75
C PHE A 151 -2.36 -1.27 -16.34
N VAL A 152 -1.19 -1.89 -16.17
CA VAL A 152 -0.45 -1.87 -14.90
C VAL A 152 -0.11 -0.43 -14.47
N ALA A 153 0.34 0.40 -15.40
CA ALA A 153 0.66 1.81 -15.11
C ALA A 153 -0.58 2.62 -14.70
N VAL A 154 -1.71 2.43 -15.40
CA VAL A 154 -3.00 3.06 -15.07
C VAL A 154 -3.46 2.63 -13.68
N ASN A 155 -3.38 1.33 -13.37
CA ASN A 155 -3.76 0.81 -12.05
C ASN A 155 -2.90 1.38 -10.92
N ALA A 156 -1.59 1.47 -11.14
CA ALA A 156 -0.67 2.07 -10.19
C ALA A 156 -0.99 3.56 -9.96
N LEU A 157 -1.26 4.31 -11.03
CA LEU A 157 -1.64 5.72 -10.95
C LEU A 157 -2.98 5.92 -10.25
N ALA A 158 -3.99 5.10 -10.58
CA ALA A 158 -5.31 5.15 -9.96
C ALA A 158 -5.22 4.88 -8.45
N CYS A 159 -4.49 3.84 -8.04
CA CYS A 159 -4.21 3.56 -6.64
C CYS A 159 -3.51 4.74 -5.97
N TRP A 160 -2.48 5.30 -6.62
CA TRP A 160 -1.74 6.44 -6.07
C TRP A 160 -2.62 7.66 -5.83
N LEU A 161 -3.45 8.04 -6.80
CA LEU A 161 -4.39 9.16 -6.68
C LEU A 161 -5.43 8.91 -5.57
N LEU A 162 -5.99 7.71 -5.53
CA LEU A 162 -7.08 7.38 -4.61
C LEU A 162 -6.59 7.29 -3.15
N PHE A 163 -5.41 6.69 -2.91
CA PHE A 163 -4.78 6.71 -1.59
C PHE A 163 -4.41 8.13 -1.15
N ASN A 164 -3.91 8.96 -2.07
CA ASN A 164 -3.60 10.36 -1.75
C ASN A 164 -4.85 11.16 -1.39
N ALA A 165 -5.98 10.94 -2.08
CA ALA A 165 -7.26 11.56 -1.77
C ALA A 165 -7.79 11.15 -0.39
N VAL A 166 -7.74 9.84 -0.07
CA VAL A 166 -8.15 9.33 1.25
C VAL A 166 -7.29 9.94 2.35
N ARG A 167 -5.96 9.95 2.19
CA ARG A 167 -5.05 10.52 3.20
C ARG A 167 -5.36 11.99 3.48
N ARG A 168 -5.56 12.79 2.43
CA ARG A 168 -5.89 14.21 2.58
C ARG A 168 -7.17 14.44 3.38
N SER A 169 -8.16 13.54 3.23
CA SER A 169 -9.40 13.57 4.02
C SER A 169 -9.17 13.18 5.48
N GLU A 170 -8.27 12.23 5.75
CA GLU A 170 -7.92 11.80 7.11
C GLU A 170 -7.11 12.86 7.84
N ASP A 171 -6.16 13.50 7.17
CA ASP A 171 -5.38 14.61 7.73
C ASP A 171 -6.28 15.80 8.11
N ALA A 172 -7.27 16.11 7.26
CA ALA A 172 -8.25 17.15 7.54
C ALA A 172 -9.18 16.77 8.71
N ALA A 173 -9.56 15.49 8.83
CA ALA A 173 -10.37 15.00 9.95
C ALA A 173 -9.59 15.02 11.26
N ARG A 174 -8.32 14.57 11.26
CA ARG A 174 -7.44 14.59 12.43
C ARG A 174 -7.25 16.01 12.97
N ARG A 175 -6.96 16.98 12.09
CA ARG A 175 -6.84 18.40 12.49
C ARG A 175 -8.09 18.93 13.19
N LYS A 176 -9.30 18.56 12.72
CA LYS A 176 -10.56 18.95 13.37
C LYS A 176 -10.72 18.30 14.74
N VAL A 177 -10.32 17.03 14.89
CA VAL A 177 -10.35 16.34 16.17
C VAL A 177 -9.35 16.97 17.15
N ASP A 178 -8.13 17.28 16.70
CA ASP A 178 -7.11 17.94 17.51
C ASP A 178 -7.55 19.35 17.94
N GLU A 179 -8.22 20.10 17.06
CA GLU A 179 -8.79 21.41 17.37
C GLU A 179 -9.92 21.31 18.40
N VAL A 180 -10.82 20.32 18.26
CA VAL A 180 -11.89 20.08 19.24
C VAL A 180 -11.30 19.63 20.59
N ALA A 181 -10.27 18.78 20.58
CA ALA A 181 -9.58 18.35 21.79
C ALA A 181 -8.89 19.52 22.49
N ALA A 182 -8.19 20.40 21.74
CA ALA A 182 -7.58 21.61 22.27
C ALA A 182 -8.62 22.53 22.91
N ARG A 183 -9.74 22.80 22.23
CA ARG A 183 -10.85 23.60 22.78
C ARG A 183 -11.45 22.98 24.05
N HIS A 184 -11.52 21.66 24.14
CA HIS A 184 -12.06 20.97 25.31
C HIS A 184 -11.11 21.04 26.51
N VAL A 185 -9.80 20.92 26.27
CA VAL A 185 -8.75 21.11 27.28
C VAL A 185 -8.73 22.55 27.77
N ASP A 186 -8.79 23.54 26.88
CA ASP A 186 -8.84 24.96 27.25
C ASP A 186 -10.11 25.30 28.05
N ALA A 187 -11.26 24.74 27.68
CA ALA A 187 -12.51 24.90 28.43
C ALA A 187 -12.46 24.25 29.82
N GLN A 188 -11.75 23.14 29.99
CA GLN A 188 -11.54 22.52 31.31
C GLN A 188 -10.56 23.31 32.17
N LEU A 189 -9.49 23.87 31.57
CA LEU A 189 -8.53 24.72 32.27
C LEU A 189 -9.17 26.03 32.73
N GLY A 190 -9.97 26.70 31.89
CA GLY A 190 -10.72 27.91 32.27
C GLY A 190 -11.77 27.67 33.37
N ARG A 191 -12.38 26.47 33.41
CA ARG A 191 -13.33 26.09 34.47
C ARG A 191 -12.65 25.74 35.81
N GLY A 192 -11.36 25.46 35.78
CA GLY A 192 -10.55 25.16 36.97
C GLY A 192 -10.11 26.41 37.74
N GLU A 193 -9.95 27.54 37.06
CA GLU A 193 -9.55 28.82 37.68
C GLU A 193 -10.71 29.48 38.43
N ASP A 194 -11.95 29.38 37.93
CA ASP A 194 -13.15 29.90 38.61
C ASP A 194 -13.43 29.21 39.96
N ARG A 195 -13.02 27.94 40.13
CA ARG A 195 -13.17 27.24 41.41
C ARG A 195 -12.16 27.67 42.47
N ARG A 196 -11.04 28.30 42.10
CA ARG A 196 -10.05 28.80 43.05
C ARG A 196 -10.38 30.20 43.58
N GLN A 197 -11.35 30.89 42.96
CA GLN A 197 -11.79 32.22 43.39
C GLN A 197 -13.09 32.20 44.23
N GLN A 198 -13.74 31.06 44.40
CA GLN A 198 -14.72 30.89 45.48
C GLN A 198 -13.96 30.70 46.79
N ALA A 199 -13.55 31.82 47.38
CA ALA A 199 -13.22 31.89 48.79
C ALA A 199 -14.43 31.38 49.58
N ASP A 200 -14.21 30.30 50.32
CA ASP A 200 -15.18 29.72 51.24
C ASP A 200 -15.54 30.78 52.29
N PRO A 201 -16.81 31.25 52.37
CA PRO A 201 -17.19 32.33 53.27
C PRO A 201 -17.10 31.95 54.76
N ASP A 202 -16.88 30.68 55.09
CA ASP A 202 -16.78 30.16 56.47
C ASP A 202 -15.34 29.91 56.97
N TYR A 203 -14.31 30.37 56.25
CA TYR A 203 -12.93 30.26 56.75
C TYR A 203 -12.62 31.33 57.81
N HIS A 204 -12.79 30.96 59.08
CA HIS A 204 -12.27 31.71 60.22
C HIS A 204 -10.79 31.36 60.48
N GLU A 205 -9.88 32.28 60.19
CA GLU A 205 -8.49 32.21 60.68
C GLU A 205 -8.49 32.44 62.20
N GLU A 206 -8.34 31.36 62.98
CA GLU A 206 -8.00 31.48 64.40
C GLU A 206 -6.51 31.81 64.55
N GLU A 207 -6.25 33.05 64.98
CA GLU A 207 -4.98 33.51 65.53
C GLU A 207 -4.46 32.54 66.60
N ARG A 208 -3.30 31.92 66.36
CA ARG A 208 -2.49 31.33 67.43
C ARG A 208 -1.18 32.07 67.57
N ARG A 209 -1.14 33.02 68.51
CA ARG A 209 0.08 33.55 69.12
C ARG A 209 0.52 32.67 70.30
N HIS A 210 1.84 32.56 70.40
CA HIS A 210 2.66 32.43 71.63
C HIS A 210 2.94 31.07 72.29
N GLY A 211 4.25 30.81 72.46
CA GLY A 211 4.86 29.84 73.38
C GLY A 211 6.18 29.27 72.82
N GLU A 212 7.31 29.98 72.87
CA GLU A 212 8.27 30.05 73.98
C GLU A 212 9.30 28.88 74.05
N ARG A 213 10.54 29.20 73.65
CA ARG A 213 11.88 28.74 74.08
C ARG A 213 12.07 27.30 74.63
N ARG A 214 13.07 26.58 74.10
CA ARG A 214 14.24 26.07 74.86
C ARG A 214 15.33 25.43 73.98
N HIS A 215 16.57 25.66 74.42
CA HIS A 215 17.87 25.05 74.08
C HIS A 215 17.81 23.55 73.70
N SER A 216 18.69 23.01 72.84
CA SER A 216 20.12 22.80 73.12
C SER A 216 20.89 22.26 71.89
N ASN A 217 22.21 22.37 72.03
CA ASN A 217 23.34 22.34 71.08
C ASN A 217 23.62 21.01 70.29
N PRO A 218 24.64 21.04 69.40
CA PRO A 218 24.94 20.08 68.33
C PRO A 218 25.95 19.01 68.76
N ASP A 219 26.17 18.00 67.91
CA ASP A 219 27.39 17.21 67.74
C ASP A 219 27.19 16.39 66.43
N GLU A 220 28.03 16.52 65.40
CA GLU A 220 29.35 15.87 65.23
C GLU A 220 29.21 14.54 64.43
N HIS A 221 29.59 14.55 63.14
CA HIS A 221 30.49 13.54 62.56
C HIS A 221 30.85 13.82 61.09
N ASP A 222 32.05 14.38 60.99
CA ASP A 222 33.15 14.14 60.06
C ASP A 222 33.17 12.87 59.15
N ASP A 223 33.64 13.16 57.93
CA ASP A 223 34.84 12.59 57.28
C ASP A 223 34.75 11.26 56.47
N HIS A 224 35.62 11.28 55.45
CA HIS A 224 36.09 10.27 54.52
C HIS A 224 35.27 10.16 53.22
N GLY A 225 35.76 10.49 52.03
CA GLY A 225 37.15 10.59 51.60
C GLY A 225 37.44 9.54 50.53
N ASN A 226 38.17 9.98 49.52
CA ASN A 226 39.18 9.21 48.77
C ASN A 226 38.78 8.57 47.42
N ARG A 227 39.36 9.19 46.37
CA ARG A 227 40.21 8.62 45.28
C ARG A 227 39.75 7.29 44.66
N GLY A 228 39.61 7.17 43.34
CA GLY A 228 40.56 7.59 42.30
C GLY A 228 41.31 6.36 41.79
N HIS A 229 41.23 6.11 40.47
CA HIS A 229 42.20 5.43 39.59
C HIS A 229 41.55 5.39 38.18
N GLU A 230 42.13 6.01 37.15
CA GLU A 230 43.21 5.45 36.30
C GLU A 230 42.81 4.10 35.69
N ALA A 231 42.95 3.80 34.41
CA ALA A 231 43.44 4.48 33.21
C ALA A 231 43.04 3.56 32.00
N PRO A 232 43.34 3.95 30.75
CA PRO A 232 42.96 3.27 29.52
C PRO A 232 44.02 2.24 29.09
N GLU A 233 43.72 1.40 28.07
CA GLU A 233 44.65 0.70 27.13
C GLU A 233 43.89 -0.47 26.45
N VAL A 234 44.17 -1.04 25.26
CA VAL A 234 44.97 -0.78 24.05
C VAL A 234 44.63 -1.91 23.04
N HIS A 235 44.79 -1.63 21.74
CA HIS A 235 45.00 -2.51 20.56
C HIS A 235 44.68 -4.02 20.52
N ALA A 236 44.08 -4.44 19.39
CA ALA A 236 44.62 -5.39 18.38
C ALA A 236 43.66 -5.42 17.16
N ARG A 237 43.99 -5.03 15.91
CA ARG A 237 44.90 -5.58 14.87
C ARG A 237 44.71 -7.06 14.48
N HIS A 238 44.33 -7.22 13.19
CA HIS A 238 44.69 -8.22 12.18
C HIS A 238 44.20 -9.69 12.22
N ALA A 239 43.62 -10.10 11.08
CA ALA A 239 43.85 -11.32 10.26
C ALA A 239 42.53 -11.60 9.46
N GLU A 240 42.35 -11.51 8.13
CA GLU A 240 43.13 -12.01 6.97
C GLU A 240 43.71 -13.39 7.24
N GLN A 241 43.40 -14.50 6.54
CA GLN A 241 42.92 -14.90 5.21
C GLN A 241 42.71 -16.45 5.34
N PRO A 242 42.57 -17.27 4.27
CA PRO A 242 41.91 -17.12 2.98
C PRO A 242 40.68 -18.04 2.81
#